data_AF-A0AA35T9M4-F1
#
_entry.id   AF-A0AA35T9M4-F1
#
_cell.length_a   1.000
_cell.length_b   1.000
_cell.length_c   1.000
_cell.angle_alpha   90.00
_cell.angle_beta   90.00
_cell.angle_gamma   90.00
#
_symmetry.space_group_name_H-M   'P 1'
#
loop_
_entity.id
_entity.type
_entity.pdbx_description
1 polymer ?
#
loop_
_entity_poly.entity_id
_entity_poly.type
_entity_poly.pdbx_seq_one_letter_code
_entity_poly.pdbx_strand_id
1 'polypeptide(L)'
;MMGKTVTTEFACLDPSQTLNPWNPAHTPGGSSSGSAVSVATGMAPVALGSQTVGSVLRPASYNGVVASSPPTAGSAVTGVVPVSWSLDTMGWMSRSVEDAALMLQVMAGPDANDPVWARFPHQTTCRGWRTGRRRASAW
;
A
#
# COMPACT_ATOMS: atom_id res chain seq x y z
N MET A 1 13.26 7.25 -11.15
CA MET A 1 11.85 6.80 -11.22
C MET A 1 11.71 5.90 -12.43
N MET A 2 11.24 4.65 -12.29
CA MET A 2 11.31 3.62 -13.36
C MET A 2 10.09 3.58 -14.29
N GLY A 3 8.92 4.04 -13.84
CA GLY A 3 7.71 4.07 -14.67
C GLY A 3 6.44 4.03 -13.84
N LYS A 4 5.29 3.92 -14.53
CA LYS A 4 3.97 3.70 -13.93
C LYS A 4 3.60 2.23 -14.03
N THR A 5 3.05 1.68 -12.96
CA THR A 5 2.55 0.31 -12.89
C THR A 5 1.06 0.25 -13.21
N VAL A 6 0.58 -0.92 -13.62
CA VAL A 6 -0.85 -1.15 -13.83
C VAL A 6 -1.60 -1.09 -12.50
N THR A 7 -2.74 -0.41 -12.50
CA THR A 7 -3.76 -0.44 -11.44
C THR A 7 -5.09 -0.87 -12.04
N THR A 8 -6.01 -1.42 -11.23
CA THR A 8 -7.40 -1.60 -11.68
C THR A 8 -8.02 -0.22 -11.99
N GLU A 9 -8.94 -0.17 -12.94
CA GLU A 9 -9.53 1.08 -13.42
C GLU A 9 -10.16 1.86 -12.26
N PHE A 10 -9.79 3.15 -12.15
CA PHE A 10 -10.18 4.03 -11.03
C PHE A 10 -10.00 3.41 -9.63
N ALA A 11 -9.02 2.50 -9.49
CA ALA A 11 -8.78 1.73 -8.28
C ALA A 11 -10.01 0.95 -7.75
N CYS A 12 -10.91 0.56 -8.65
CA CYS A 12 -12.15 -0.15 -8.36
C CYS A 12 -12.00 -1.67 -8.58
N LEU A 13 -13.15 -2.36 -8.66
CA LEU A 13 -13.28 -3.82 -8.65
C LEU A 13 -12.95 -4.51 -9.98
N ASP A 14 -12.54 -3.76 -10.99
CA ASP A 14 -12.17 -4.31 -12.29
C ASP A 14 -11.03 -5.33 -12.17
N PRO A 15 -11.07 -6.43 -12.95
CA PRO A 15 -10.00 -7.40 -12.95
C PRO A 15 -8.71 -6.76 -13.48
N SER A 16 -7.60 -6.99 -12.78
CA SER A 16 -6.30 -6.52 -13.27
C SER A 16 -5.84 -7.35 -14.47
N GLN A 17 -5.28 -6.69 -15.48
CA GLN A 17 -4.54 -7.35 -16.57
C GLN A 17 -3.18 -7.90 -16.11
N THR A 18 -2.70 -7.49 -14.94
CA THR A 18 -1.48 -8.02 -14.34
C THR A 18 -1.70 -9.45 -13.87
N LEU A 19 -0.71 -10.32 -14.08
CA LEU A 19 -0.75 -11.70 -13.62
C LEU A 19 0.00 -11.86 -12.29
N ASN A 20 -0.46 -12.78 -11.45
CA ASN A 20 0.30 -13.15 -10.24
C ASN A 20 1.56 -13.92 -10.66
N PRO A 21 2.76 -13.50 -10.22
CA PRO A 21 4.02 -14.09 -10.65
C PRO A 21 4.27 -15.50 -10.09
N TRP A 22 3.56 -15.88 -9.02
CA TRP A 22 3.68 -17.20 -8.40
C TRP A 22 2.75 -18.23 -9.06
N ASN A 23 1.60 -17.78 -9.58
CA ASN A 23 0.69 -18.59 -10.37
C ASN A 23 -0.19 -17.69 -11.26
N PRO A 24 0.00 -17.68 -12.58
CA PRO A 24 -0.80 -16.86 -13.50
C PRO A 24 -2.30 -17.13 -13.49
N ALA A 25 -2.74 -18.29 -13.01
CA ALA A 25 -4.16 -18.62 -12.84
C ALA A 25 -4.80 -17.95 -11.62
N HIS A 26 -4.02 -17.30 -10.75
CA HIS A 26 -4.50 -16.60 -9.56
C HIS A 26 -4.43 -15.08 -9.74
N THR A 27 -5.32 -14.37 -9.05
CA THR A 27 -5.28 -12.91 -9.02
C THR A 27 -4.02 -12.39 -8.31
N PRO A 28 -3.37 -11.33 -8.83
CA PRO A 28 -2.34 -10.61 -8.07
C PRO A 28 -2.95 -9.71 -6.99
N GLY A 29 -4.28 -9.68 -6.84
CA GLY A 29 -4.97 -8.69 -6.03
C GLY A 29 -5.04 -7.33 -6.74
N GLY A 30 -5.49 -6.30 -6.02
CA GLY A 30 -5.65 -4.97 -6.57
C GLY A 30 -6.17 -3.99 -5.52
N SER A 31 -6.28 -2.69 -5.81
CA SER A 31 -6.07 -2.11 -7.14
C SER A 31 -4.60 -2.01 -7.58
N SER A 32 -3.65 -1.85 -6.64
CA SER A 32 -2.21 -1.65 -6.91
C SER A 32 -1.46 -2.93 -7.33
N SER A 33 -2.03 -3.66 -8.28
CA SER A 33 -1.59 -4.96 -8.79
C SER A 33 -0.18 -4.93 -9.38
N GLY A 34 0.09 -4.05 -10.35
CA GLY A 34 1.40 -3.95 -10.99
C GLY A 34 2.51 -3.50 -10.03
N SER A 35 2.17 -2.71 -9.00
CA SER A 35 3.11 -2.30 -7.96
C SER A 35 3.57 -3.50 -7.13
N ALA A 36 2.63 -4.35 -6.67
CA ALA A 36 3.00 -5.55 -5.92
C ALA A 36 3.83 -6.52 -6.78
N VAL A 37 3.42 -6.75 -8.02
CA VAL A 37 4.12 -7.68 -8.93
C VAL A 37 5.50 -7.18 -9.34
N SER A 38 5.67 -5.88 -9.58
CA SER A 38 6.99 -5.32 -9.91
C SER A 38 8.01 -5.48 -8.76
N VAL A 39 7.56 -5.37 -7.51
CA VAL A 39 8.40 -5.61 -6.34
C VAL A 39 8.69 -7.11 -6.17
N ALA A 40 7.66 -7.95 -6.31
CA ALA A 40 7.77 -9.41 -6.16
C ALA A 40 8.71 -10.04 -7.18
N THR A 41 8.69 -9.55 -8.42
CA THR A 41 9.51 -10.05 -9.54
C THR A 41 10.89 -9.40 -9.64
N GLY A 42 11.24 -8.47 -8.75
CA GLY A 42 12.54 -7.82 -8.79
C GLY A 42 12.67 -6.67 -9.80
N MET A 43 11.61 -6.33 -10.54
CA MET A 43 11.60 -5.20 -11.48
C MET A 43 11.83 -3.87 -10.77
N ALA A 44 11.33 -3.74 -9.52
CA ALA A 44 11.57 -2.59 -8.67
C ALA A 44 11.98 -2.97 -7.24
N PRO A 45 12.83 -2.19 -6.56
CA PRO A 45 13.12 -2.40 -5.14
C PRO A 45 11.92 -2.01 -4.26
N VAL A 46 11.21 -0.95 -4.66
CA VAL A 46 10.04 -0.39 -3.98
C VAL A 46 9.04 0.08 -5.05
N ALA A 47 7.76 -0.03 -4.77
CA ALA A 47 6.69 0.57 -5.56
C ALA A 47 5.66 1.28 -4.68
N LEU A 48 5.07 2.36 -5.18
CA LEU A 48 3.97 3.06 -4.53
C LEU A 48 2.63 2.44 -4.92
N GLY A 49 1.63 2.61 -4.06
CA GLY A 49 0.24 2.28 -4.34
C GLY A 49 -0.70 3.16 -3.51
N SER A 50 -1.98 3.18 -3.87
CA SER A 50 -3.02 3.85 -3.10
C SER A 50 -3.95 2.83 -2.44
N GLN A 51 -4.53 3.21 -1.31
CA GLN A 51 -5.46 2.37 -0.57
C GLN A 51 -6.64 3.15 -0.02
N THR A 52 -7.84 2.68 -0.38
CA THR A 52 -9.11 3.09 0.24
C THR A 52 -9.63 2.02 1.21
N VAL A 53 -9.64 0.75 0.76
CA VAL A 53 -10.14 -0.40 1.55
C VAL A 53 -9.03 -1.41 1.84
N GLY A 54 -8.23 -1.75 0.82
CA GLY A 54 -7.17 -2.76 0.97
C GLY A 54 -6.20 -2.82 -0.21
N SER A 55 -6.17 -1.78 -1.04
CA SER A 55 -5.52 -1.80 -2.36
C SER A 55 -3.99 -1.76 -2.34
N VAL A 56 -3.38 -1.68 -1.16
CA VAL A 56 -1.94 -1.88 -0.95
C VAL A 56 -1.71 -3.21 -0.22
N LEU A 57 -2.41 -3.46 0.88
CA LEU A 57 -2.20 -4.65 1.71
C LEU A 57 -2.62 -5.96 1.02
N ARG A 58 -3.75 -5.96 0.30
CA ARG A 58 -4.27 -7.14 -0.41
C ARG A 58 -3.32 -7.61 -1.53
N PRO A 59 -2.94 -6.77 -2.51
CA PRO A 59 -2.01 -7.22 -3.55
C PRO A 59 -0.64 -7.58 -2.96
N ALA A 60 -0.16 -6.89 -1.91
CA ALA A 60 1.08 -7.27 -1.26
C ALA A 60 1.03 -8.68 -0.64
N SER A 61 -0.06 -8.99 0.08
CA SER A 61 -0.29 -10.33 0.65
C SER A 61 -0.38 -11.41 -0.42
N TYR A 62 -0.95 -11.12 -1.59
CA TYR A 62 -1.15 -12.11 -2.65
C TYR A 62 0.13 -12.38 -3.45
N ASN A 63 1.05 -11.41 -3.47
CA ASN A 63 2.32 -11.51 -4.18
C ASN A 63 3.53 -11.67 -3.24
N GLY A 64 3.32 -11.90 -1.93
CA GLY A 64 4.40 -12.23 -1.00
C GLY A 64 5.40 -11.10 -0.75
N VAL A 65 4.94 -9.85 -0.75
CA VAL A 65 5.79 -8.66 -0.49
C VAL A 65 5.36 -7.91 0.76
N VAL A 66 6.28 -7.15 1.34
CA VAL A 66 5.99 -6.29 2.49
C VAL A 66 5.24 -5.06 2.02
N ALA A 67 4.21 -4.67 2.76
CA ALA A 67 3.46 -3.46 2.51
C ALA A 67 3.28 -2.61 3.77
N SER A 68 3.23 -1.31 3.58
CA SER A 68 2.85 -0.34 4.60
C SER A 68 1.74 0.55 4.06
N SER A 69 0.66 0.64 4.82
CA SER A 69 -0.41 1.63 4.64
C SER A 69 -0.52 2.37 5.97
N PRO A 70 -0.05 3.62 6.07
CA PRO A 70 -0.24 4.43 7.27
C PRO A 70 -1.73 4.73 7.49
N PRO A 71 -2.10 5.37 8.61
CA PRO A 71 -3.43 5.98 8.77
C PRO A 71 -3.70 7.00 7.66
N THR A 72 -4.97 7.26 7.35
CA THR A 72 -5.41 8.11 6.21
C THR A 72 -4.81 9.51 6.16
N ALA A 73 -4.47 10.10 7.30
CA ALA A 73 -3.83 11.42 7.35
C ALA A 73 -2.30 11.35 7.56
N GLY A 74 -1.72 10.15 7.50
CA GLY A 74 -0.30 9.87 7.75
C GLY A 74 0.58 9.81 6.48
N SER A 75 -0.02 9.91 5.29
CA SER A 75 0.68 10.12 4.03
C SER A 75 -0.17 11.00 3.13
N ALA A 76 0.49 11.94 2.45
CA ALA A 76 -0.20 12.89 1.60
C ALA A 76 -0.73 12.24 0.32
N VAL A 77 -1.92 12.63 -0.11
CA VAL A 77 -2.56 12.18 -1.36
C VAL A 77 -2.61 13.26 -2.45
N THR A 78 -1.91 14.38 -2.25
CA THR A 78 -1.81 15.46 -3.24
C THR A 78 -1.32 14.93 -4.59
N GLY A 79 -2.06 15.25 -5.66
CA GLY A 79 -1.73 14.81 -7.02
C GLY A 79 -2.16 13.37 -7.35
N VAL A 80 -2.84 12.67 -6.45
CA VAL A 80 -3.41 11.34 -6.69
C VAL A 80 -4.86 11.48 -7.14
N VAL A 81 -5.27 10.71 -8.15
CA VAL A 81 -6.69 10.64 -8.54
C VAL A 81 -7.48 9.96 -7.42
N PRO A 82 -8.49 10.62 -6.85
CA PRO A 82 -9.18 10.13 -5.66
C PRO A 82 -10.19 9.04 -6.01
N VAL A 83 -10.31 8.05 -5.13
CA VAL A 83 -11.48 7.18 -4.97
C VAL A 83 -12.36 7.71 -3.84
N SER A 84 -11.74 8.10 -2.72
CA SER A 84 -12.41 8.66 -1.56
C SER A 84 -11.50 9.64 -0.83
N TRP A 85 -11.89 10.91 -0.84
CA TRP A 85 -11.16 11.98 -0.17
C TRP A 85 -10.90 11.76 1.32
N SER A 86 -11.78 11.01 2.00
CA SER A 86 -11.71 10.79 3.44
C SER A 86 -11.08 9.46 3.84
N LEU A 87 -10.78 8.57 2.89
CA LEU A 87 -10.26 7.23 3.16
C LEU A 87 -8.97 6.92 2.41
N ASP A 88 -8.71 7.60 1.31
CA ASP A 88 -7.55 7.33 0.48
C ASP A 88 -6.25 7.61 1.22
N THR A 89 -5.34 6.67 1.11
CA THR A 89 -4.02 6.74 1.73
C THR A 89 -2.97 6.29 0.73
N MET A 90 -1.84 6.99 0.68
CA MET A 90 -0.67 6.51 -0.05
C MET A 90 0.11 5.48 0.77
N GLY A 91 0.41 4.35 0.15
CA GLY A 91 1.21 3.28 0.73
C GLY A 91 2.35 2.86 -0.19
N TRP A 92 3.19 1.98 0.31
CA TRP A 92 4.34 1.45 -0.43
C TRP A 92 4.51 -0.04 -0.19
N MET A 93 5.15 -0.67 -1.17
CA MET A 93 5.46 -2.09 -1.20
C MET A 93 6.96 -2.28 -1.44
N SER A 94 7.55 -3.27 -0.76
CA SER A 94 8.98 -3.56 -0.81
C SER A 94 9.23 -5.04 -0.50
N ARG A 95 10.46 -5.53 -0.71
CA ARG A 95 10.83 -6.91 -0.39
C ARG A 95 11.26 -7.13 1.06
N SER A 96 11.50 -6.05 1.81
CA SER A 96 12.04 -6.10 3.17
C SER A 96 11.32 -5.10 4.08
N VAL A 97 11.31 -5.36 5.39
CA VAL A 97 10.71 -4.43 6.36
C VAL A 97 11.59 -3.18 6.50
N GLU A 98 12.89 -3.33 6.31
CA GLU A 98 13.90 -2.29 6.34
C GLU A 98 13.63 -1.24 5.25
N ASP A 99 13.39 -1.68 4.01
CA ASP A 99 13.04 -0.77 2.91
C ASP A 99 11.69 -0.07 3.16
N ALA A 100 10.71 -0.78 3.71
CA ALA A 100 9.45 -0.18 4.10
C ALA A 100 9.62 0.89 5.20
N ALA A 101 10.52 0.68 6.15
CA ALA A 101 10.84 1.65 7.20
C ALA A 101 11.61 2.87 6.67
N LEU A 102 12.47 2.69 5.67
CA LEU A 102 13.11 3.81 4.96
C LEU A 102 12.09 4.66 4.20
N MET A 103 11.17 4.02 3.49
CA MET A 103 10.09 4.72 2.79
C MET A 103 9.19 5.50 3.74
N LEU A 104 8.92 4.99 4.94
CA LEU A 104 8.18 5.74 5.96
C LEU A 104 8.86 7.09 6.25
N GLN A 105 10.18 7.12 6.39
CA GLN A 105 10.91 8.36 6.71
C GLN A 105 10.85 9.40 5.58
N VAL A 106 10.74 8.93 4.33
CA VAL A 106 10.65 9.80 3.15
C VAL A 106 9.23 10.29 2.91
N MET A 107 8.25 9.40 3.09
CA MET A 107 6.84 9.67 2.79
C MET A 107 6.12 10.36 3.96
N ALA A 108 6.63 10.22 5.19
CA ALA A 108 6.10 10.90 6.36
C ALA A 108 6.58 12.35 6.38
N GLY A 109 5.69 13.28 6.07
CA GLY A 109 5.97 14.70 6.18
C GLY A 109 4.70 15.53 6.01
N PRO A 110 4.66 16.76 6.55
CA PRO A 110 3.57 17.70 6.30
C PRO A 110 3.42 18.00 4.81
N ASP A 111 2.18 17.95 4.34
CA ASP A 111 1.81 18.50 3.04
C ASP A 111 0.74 19.57 3.25
N ALA A 112 1.10 20.82 2.93
CA ALA A 112 0.21 21.97 3.08
C ALA A 112 -0.93 21.98 2.03
N ASN A 113 -0.79 21.19 0.95
CA ASN A 113 -1.79 21.11 -0.11
C ASN A 113 -2.79 19.96 0.10
N ASP A 114 -2.54 19.10 1.09
CA ASP A 114 -3.45 18.02 1.44
C ASP A 114 -4.40 18.47 2.57
N PRO A 115 -5.70 18.66 2.29
CA PRO A 115 -6.65 19.16 3.27
C PRO A 115 -6.96 18.16 4.39
N VAL A 116 -6.57 16.89 4.25
CA VAL A 116 -6.82 15.83 5.22
C VAL A 116 -5.55 15.48 6.00
N TRP A 117 -4.39 15.98 5.58
CA TRP A 117 -3.13 15.68 6.25
C TRP A 117 -3.13 16.12 7.71
N ALA A 118 -2.63 15.25 8.58
CA ALA A 118 -2.49 15.53 10.01
C ALA A 118 -1.21 14.90 10.56
N ARG A 119 -0.54 15.63 11.45
CA ARG A 119 0.66 15.12 12.10
C ARG A 119 0.31 14.01 13.09
N PHE A 120 0.66 12.77 12.77
CA PHE A 120 0.61 11.68 13.75
C PHE A 120 1.96 11.51 14.45
N PRO A 121 1.96 11.23 15.77
CA PRO A 121 3.19 10.81 16.44
C PRO A 121 3.61 9.45 15.90
N HIS A 122 4.74 9.41 15.18
CA HIS A 122 5.35 8.17 14.73
C HIS A 122 5.98 7.45 15.93
N GLN A 123 5.32 6.42 16.45
CA GLN A 123 5.95 5.51 17.40
C GLN A 123 6.85 4.53 16.64
N THR A 124 8.16 4.61 16.90
CA THR A 124 9.18 3.77 16.24
C THR A 124 9.54 2.51 17.02
N THR A 125 8.92 2.25 18.19
CA THR A 125 9.24 1.09 19.02
C THR A 125 8.00 0.35 19.50
N CYS A 126 8.07 -0.98 19.49
CA CYS A 126 7.02 -1.87 19.97
C CYS A 126 7.18 -2.26 21.46
N ARG A 127 8.03 -1.57 22.23
CA ARG A 127 8.27 -1.94 23.65
C ARG A 127 6.99 -1.80 24.45
N GLY A 128 6.61 -2.86 25.17
CA GLY A 128 5.41 -2.90 26.00
C GLY A 128 4.09 -3.09 25.23
N TRP A 129 4.15 -3.38 23.92
CA TRP A 129 2.96 -3.62 23.11
C TRP A 129 2.30 -4.95 23.49
N ARG A 130 0.97 -4.96 23.56
CA ARG A 130 0.16 -6.17 23.70
C ARG A 130 -0.39 -6.55 22.33
N THR A 131 -0.19 -7.80 21.93
CA THR A 131 -0.75 -8.31 20.68
C THR A 131 -2.11 -8.95 20.95
N GLY A 132 -3.13 -8.52 20.21
CA GLY A 132 -4.45 -9.14 20.19
C GLY A 132 -4.65 -9.92 18.90
N ARG A 133 -5.20 -11.14 18.97
CA ARG A 133 -5.68 -11.85 17.78
C ARG A 133 -7.19 -11.66 17.67
N ARG A 134 -7.66 -11.02 16.60
CA ARG A 134 -9.09 -11.03 16.27
C ARG A 134 -9.44 -12.45 15.82
N ARG A 135 -10.39 -13.09 16.53
CA ARG A 135 -11.01 -14.31 16.04
C ARG A 135 -11.89 -13.93 14.85
N ALA A 136 -11.78 -14.65 13.75
CA ALA A 136 -12.81 -14.54 12.71
C ALA A 136 -14.13 -14.96 13.36
N SER A 137 -15.13 -14.07 13.33
CA SER A 137 -16.50 -14.47 13.65
C SER A 137 -16.93 -15.44 12.55
N ALA A 138 -17.35 -16.65 12.96
CA ALA A 138 -18.11 -17.51 12.07
C ALA A 138 -19.37 -16.72 11.71
N TRP A 139 -19.47 -16.31 10.43
CA TRP A 139 -20.74 -15.91 9.85
C TRP A 139 -21.58 -17.16 9.64
#